data_AF-A0A8C2VSP4-F1
#
_entry.id   AF-A0A8C2VSP4-F1
#
_cell.length_a   1.000
_cell.length_b   1.000
_cell.length_c   1.000
_cell.angle_alpha   90.00
_cell.angle_beta   90.00
_cell.angle_gamma   90.00
#
_symmetry.space_group_name_H-M   'P 1'
#
loop_
_entity.id
_entity.type
_entity.pdbx_description
1 polymer ?
#
loop_
_entity_poly.entity_id
_entity_poly.type
_entity_poly.pdbx_seq_one_letter_code
_entity_poly.pdbx_strand_id
1 'polypeptide(L)'
;MELAQEARELGRWAAEEMGVPAVARAPESTLRRLCLGQGADIWAYVLQHVHSQRNVKKIRGNLLWAEIQELDQSLELMEQENETQDIATEQALQSMRDTQHRALLLRAQAGAVRRQKRGLRDPMQRLQNQLKRLQEIERKAKVDVTLGPLASASLALEPVVLRDVRTACTLRAQFLQNLLMPQARGGSVQSPHDDHFGTSYQQWLSSVETLLTNHPPGHILAALEYLAAEREAEIRSLCGGDGLRDTEKSRSLAPADFSQALPSMVHLIQEGWQAVGALVTQRGALLKEHRILTGRFQGLMEEVERHSLGPSERKVLMLGLRGCGLKAELKALCAQRQELEDASGHRQLLLRELQTKQQRILHWRQRVGETQEQIRLLIKGNSASKTRLGRSPGEVLALVKQKVIPASEAVAPQSQELLSCLEEGPSCHLPCPWSGPELLLPKAASLRQDLLFLQDQQSLRCWDLLHMKTSLPPGPPTQELLQIQASQEKEQKESLGQALKRLENVLQQALERIPELQGVVGDWWEQPGQAALSEELCQGLSLPQWRLRWVQAQGALQHLCR
;
A
#
# COMPACT_ATOMS: atom_id res chain seq x y z
N MET A 1 -17.57 75.96 101.21
CA MET A 1 -16.49 75.24 101.93
C MET A 1 -15.21 75.48 101.16
N GLU A 2 -14.14 75.72 101.89
CA GLU A 2 -13.09 76.64 101.46
C GLU A 2 -12.24 76.08 100.31
N LEU A 3 -11.98 76.85 99.25
CA LEU A 3 -10.97 76.56 98.20
C LEU A 3 -9.60 76.19 98.80
N ALA A 4 -9.32 76.69 100.00
CA ALA A 4 -8.15 76.33 100.79
C ALA A 4 -8.17 74.87 101.29
N GLN A 5 -9.33 74.28 101.50
CA GLN A 5 -9.50 72.90 101.93
C GLN A 5 -9.35 71.93 100.75
N GLU A 6 -9.98 72.19 99.61
CA GLU A 6 -9.80 71.38 98.38
C GLU A 6 -8.36 71.42 97.86
N ALA A 7 -7.70 72.59 97.92
CA ALA A 7 -6.28 72.68 97.57
C ALA A 7 -5.36 71.92 98.53
N ARG A 8 -5.72 71.84 99.82
CA ARG A 8 -5.01 71.03 100.82
C ARG A 8 -5.27 69.54 100.65
N GLU A 9 -6.48 69.15 100.26
CA GLU A 9 -6.82 67.76 99.93
C GLU A 9 -6.13 67.31 98.64
N LEU A 10 -6.06 68.16 97.61
CA LEU A 10 -5.29 67.92 96.40
C LEU A 10 -3.78 67.82 96.69
N GLY A 11 -3.26 68.67 97.57
CA GLY A 11 -1.87 68.61 98.02
C GLY A 11 -1.54 67.32 98.78
N ARG A 12 -2.44 66.88 99.68
CA ARG A 12 -2.31 65.60 100.40
C ARG A 12 -2.42 64.41 99.47
N TRP A 13 -3.40 64.40 98.59
CA TRP A 13 -3.57 63.37 97.57
C TRP A 13 -2.36 63.26 96.64
N ALA A 14 -1.79 64.37 96.18
CA ALA A 14 -0.58 64.36 95.37
C ALA A 14 0.65 63.83 96.16
N ALA A 15 0.74 64.15 97.44
CA ALA A 15 1.83 63.74 98.31
C ALA A 15 1.77 62.27 98.74
N GLU A 16 0.59 61.81 99.14
CA GLU A 16 0.36 60.53 99.82
C GLU A 16 -0.09 59.46 98.83
N GLU A 17 -1.02 59.78 97.92
CA GLU A 17 -1.62 58.80 97.00
C GLU A 17 -0.89 58.74 95.65
N MET A 18 -0.34 59.87 95.17
CA MET A 18 0.42 59.94 93.92
C MET A 18 1.94 59.91 94.12
N GLY A 19 2.40 59.90 95.38
CA GLY A 19 3.82 59.73 95.73
C GLY A 19 4.75 60.85 95.26
N VAL A 20 4.24 62.08 95.08
CA VAL A 20 5.05 63.19 94.58
C VAL A 20 6.10 63.62 95.63
N PRO A 21 7.41 63.58 95.28
CA PRO A 21 8.48 63.95 96.19
C PRO A 21 8.34 65.39 96.69
N ALA A 22 8.71 65.66 97.95
CA ALA A 22 8.53 66.96 98.59
C ALA A 22 9.11 68.14 97.79
N VAL A 23 10.20 67.91 97.04
CA VAL A 23 10.89 68.90 96.20
C VAL A 23 10.07 69.31 94.97
N ALA A 24 9.18 68.44 94.49
CA ALA A 24 8.36 68.67 93.29
C ALA A 24 6.91 69.08 93.63
N ARG A 25 6.58 69.30 94.92
CA ARG A 25 5.22 69.67 95.35
C ARG A 25 4.96 71.14 95.02
N ALA A 26 3.88 71.38 94.27
CA ALA A 26 3.44 72.73 93.97
C ALA A 26 3.02 73.47 95.25
N PRO A 27 3.36 74.76 95.40
CA PRO A 27 2.92 75.55 96.54
C PRO A 27 1.39 75.67 96.55
N GLU A 28 0.80 75.79 97.74
CA GLU A 28 -0.66 75.78 97.94
C GLU A 28 -1.37 76.88 97.13
N SER A 29 -0.72 78.01 96.88
CA SER A 29 -1.23 79.09 96.02
C SER A 29 -1.43 78.69 94.55
N THR A 30 -0.66 77.73 94.05
CA THR A 30 -0.81 77.17 92.70
C THR A 30 -1.90 76.10 92.67
N LEU A 31 -2.01 75.26 93.70
CA LEU A 31 -3.09 74.27 93.82
C LEU A 31 -4.47 74.96 93.92
N ARG A 32 -4.56 76.07 94.66
CA ARG A 32 -5.79 76.88 94.72
C ARG A 32 -6.22 77.41 93.36
N ARG A 33 -5.28 77.76 92.48
CA ARG A 33 -5.59 78.21 91.11
C ARG A 33 -6.12 77.08 90.23
N LEU A 34 -5.65 75.85 90.43
CA LEU A 34 -6.11 74.68 89.68
C LEU A 34 -7.56 74.31 90.03
N CYS A 35 -7.99 74.57 91.26
CA CYS A 35 -9.36 74.34 91.72
C CYS A 35 -10.32 75.54 91.46
N LEU A 36 -9.97 76.49 90.59
CA LEU A 36 -10.86 77.61 90.22
C LEU A 36 -11.69 77.28 88.98
N GLY A 37 -12.93 77.77 88.94
CA GLY A 37 -13.81 77.66 87.77
C GLY A 37 -14.15 76.20 87.44
N GLN A 38 -14.11 75.84 86.15
CA GLN A 38 -14.35 74.45 85.67
C GLN A 38 -13.34 73.43 86.24
N GLY A 39 -12.22 73.90 86.79
CA GLY A 39 -11.24 73.04 87.46
C GLY A 39 -11.78 72.43 88.77
N ALA A 40 -12.72 73.08 89.46
CA ALA A 40 -13.25 72.59 90.73
C ALA A 40 -13.94 71.23 90.57
N ASP A 41 -14.85 71.11 89.60
CA ASP A 41 -15.61 69.88 89.35
C ASP A 41 -14.72 68.73 88.84
N ILE A 42 -13.73 69.06 88.01
CA ILE A 42 -12.76 68.09 87.49
C ILE A 42 -11.88 67.54 88.62
N TRP A 43 -11.34 68.41 89.47
CA TRP A 43 -10.49 67.99 90.60
C TRP A 43 -11.30 67.30 91.69
N ALA A 44 -12.56 67.69 91.93
CA ALA A 44 -13.46 66.97 92.83
C ALA A 44 -13.70 65.53 92.33
N TYR A 45 -13.96 65.35 91.04
CA TYR A 45 -14.11 64.02 90.44
C TYR A 45 -12.82 63.19 90.53
N VAL A 46 -11.66 63.79 90.23
CA VAL A 46 -10.35 63.12 90.28
C VAL A 46 -10.00 62.71 91.72
N LEU A 47 -10.16 63.61 92.69
CA LEU A 47 -9.93 63.32 94.11
C LEU A 47 -10.81 62.18 94.62
N GLN A 48 -12.03 62.06 94.12
CA GLN A 48 -12.99 61.05 94.54
C GLN A 48 -12.82 59.69 93.84
N HIS A 49 -12.25 59.64 92.63
CA HIS A 49 -12.23 58.41 91.82
C HIS A 49 -10.82 57.87 91.56
N VAL A 50 -9.79 58.71 91.69
CA VAL A 50 -8.41 58.35 91.36
C VAL A 50 -7.58 58.27 92.64
N HIS A 51 -7.56 57.12 93.31
CA HIS A 51 -6.89 56.99 94.60
C HIS A 51 -5.42 56.55 94.54
N SER A 52 -4.83 56.34 93.35
CA SER A 52 -3.39 56.04 93.24
C SER A 52 -2.90 56.09 91.79
N GLN A 53 -1.59 56.19 91.59
CA GLN A 53 -0.97 56.09 90.26
C GLN A 53 -1.27 54.75 89.55
N ARG A 54 -1.55 53.67 90.30
CA ARG A 54 -1.99 52.38 89.75
C ARG A 54 -3.39 52.46 89.15
N ASN A 55 -4.31 53.22 89.75
CA ASN A 55 -5.66 53.39 89.22
C ASN A 55 -5.67 54.18 87.91
N VAL A 56 -4.83 55.22 87.77
CA VAL A 56 -4.68 55.94 86.49
C VAL A 56 -4.16 55.01 85.39
N LYS A 57 -3.13 54.20 85.70
CA LYS A 57 -2.61 53.21 84.75
C LYS A 57 -3.66 52.16 84.38
N LYS A 58 -4.51 51.74 85.32
CA LYS A 58 -5.61 50.80 85.10
C LYS A 58 -6.72 51.42 84.24
N ILE A 59 -7.14 52.65 84.52
CA ILE A 59 -8.15 53.36 83.71
C ILE A 59 -7.65 53.57 82.28
N ARG A 60 -6.40 54.05 82.11
CA ARG A 60 -5.78 54.19 80.79
C ARG A 60 -5.65 52.84 80.09
N GLY A 61 -5.26 51.79 80.80
CA GLY A 61 -5.23 50.43 80.28
C GLY A 61 -6.61 49.97 79.82
N ASN A 62 -7.65 50.15 80.64
CA ASN A 62 -9.02 49.74 80.33
C ASN A 62 -9.59 50.48 79.11
N LEU A 63 -9.31 51.78 78.97
CA LEU A 63 -9.70 52.56 77.79
C LEU A 63 -9.00 52.04 76.54
N LEU A 64 -7.69 51.77 76.61
CA LEU A 64 -6.95 51.15 75.52
C LEU A 64 -7.48 49.75 75.19
N TRP A 65 -7.85 48.95 76.19
CA TRP A 65 -8.46 47.63 75.98
C TRP A 65 -9.82 47.74 75.29
N ALA A 66 -10.64 48.74 75.62
CA ALA A 66 -11.92 48.97 74.95
C ALA A 66 -11.73 49.39 73.48
N GLU A 67 -10.79 50.30 73.19
CA GLU A 67 -10.45 50.69 71.82
C GLU A 67 -9.89 49.51 71.01
N ILE A 68 -9.01 48.68 71.61
CA ILE A 68 -8.51 47.46 70.98
C ILE A 68 -9.66 46.49 70.70
N GLN A 69 -10.59 46.32 71.65
CA GLN A 69 -11.73 45.42 71.49
C GLN A 69 -12.71 45.88 70.40
N GLU A 70 -12.92 47.18 70.24
CA GLU A 70 -13.72 47.74 69.14
C GLU A 70 -13.04 47.54 67.78
N LEU A 71 -11.72 47.73 67.71
CA LEU A 71 -10.94 47.46 66.51
C LEU A 71 -10.95 45.97 66.15
N ASP A 72 -10.79 45.07 67.13
CA ASP A 72 -10.85 43.62 66.90
C ASP A 72 -12.24 43.20 66.38
N GLN A 73 -13.34 43.73 66.94
CA GLN A 73 -14.69 43.48 66.43
C GLN A 73 -14.89 44.02 65.01
N SER A 74 -14.34 45.19 64.70
CA SER A 74 -14.40 45.76 63.34
C SER A 74 -13.58 44.96 62.35
N LEU A 75 -12.44 44.40 62.77
CA LEU A 75 -11.60 43.52 61.94
C LEU A 75 -12.29 42.19 61.68
N GLU A 76 -12.87 41.56 62.70
CA GLU A 76 -13.62 40.31 62.54
C GLU A 76 -14.81 40.47 61.58
N LEU A 77 -15.54 41.59 61.65
CA LEU A 77 -16.62 41.88 60.71
C LEU A 77 -16.11 42.08 59.28
N MET A 78 -15.01 42.81 59.10
CA MET A 78 -14.40 43.00 57.79
C MET A 78 -13.88 41.68 57.21
N GLU A 79 -13.28 40.81 58.03
CA GLU A 79 -12.82 39.49 57.63
C GLU A 79 -13.99 38.60 57.18
N GLN A 80 -15.09 38.59 57.94
CA GLN A 80 -16.30 37.87 57.55
C GLN A 80 -16.89 38.39 56.23
N GLU A 81 -16.97 39.72 56.06
CA GLU A 81 -17.45 40.30 54.80
C GLU A 81 -16.54 39.92 53.63
N ASN A 82 -15.22 39.98 53.80
CA ASN A 82 -14.26 39.54 52.77
C ASN A 82 -14.41 38.05 52.45
N GLU A 83 -14.53 37.18 53.45
CA GLU A 83 -14.74 35.75 53.24
C GLU A 83 -16.03 35.48 52.45
N THR A 84 -17.13 36.15 52.79
CA THR A 84 -18.39 36.01 52.03
C THR A 84 -18.25 36.50 50.60
N GLN A 85 -17.52 37.60 50.38
CA GLN A 85 -17.27 38.15 49.06
C GLN A 85 -16.37 37.23 48.23
N ASP A 86 -15.33 36.66 48.84
CA ASP A 86 -14.43 35.70 48.20
C ASP A 86 -15.20 34.44 47.79
N ILE A 87 -16.00 33.86 48.69
CA ILE A 87 -16.88 32.71 48.37
C ILE A 87 -17.83 33.06 47.22
N ALA A 88 -18.44 34.24 47.22
CA ALA A 88 -19.34 34.67 46.15
C ALA A 88 -18.59 34.84 44.81
N THR A 89 -17.37 35.38 44.82
CA THR A 89 -16.56 35.53 43.61
C THR A 89 -16.11 34.17 43.05
N GLU A 90 -15.73 33.22 43.92
CA GLU A 90 -15.37 31.86 43.51
C GLU A 90 -16.55 31.12 42.90
N GLN A 91 -17.73 31.23 43.50
CA GLN A 91 -18.97 30.66 42.96
C GLN A 91 -19.32 31.28 41.60
N ALA A 92 -19.18 32.60 41.46
CA ALA A 92 -19.40 33.28 40.18
C ALA A 92 -18.42 32.78 39.11
N LEU A 93 -17.13 32.66 39.43
CA LEU A 93 -16.11 32.15 38.51
C LEU A 93 -16.35 30.68 38.13
N GLN A 94 -16.84 29.86 39.06
CA GLN A 94 -17.20 28.47 38.78
C GLN A 94 -18.41 28.40 37.84
N SER A 95 -19.47 29.18 38.12
CA SER A 95 -20.66 29.21 37.26
C SER A 95 -20.34 29.70 35.83
N MET A 96 -19.42 30.66 35.70
CA MET A 96 -18.93 31.14 34.40
C MET A 96 -18.16 30.04 33.65
N ARG A 97 -17.27 29.30 34.33
CA ARG A 97 -16.55 28.18 33.72
C ARG A 97 -17.50 27.07 33.26
N ASP A 98 -18.50 26.73 34.06
CA ASP A 98 -19.51 25.72 33.74
C ASP A 98 -20.36 26.13 32.53
N THR A 99 -20.79 27.39 32.47
CA THR A 99 -21.58 27.91 31.34
C THR A 99 -20.76 27.96 30.05
N GLN A 100 -19.49 28.38 30.11
CA GLN A 100 -18.57 28.33 28.96
C GLN A 100 -18.36 26.89 28.48
N HIS A 101 -18.15 25.95 29.41
CA HIS A 101 -18.00 24.54 29.07
C HIS A 101 -19.25 23.99 28.37
N ARG A 102 -20.45 24.25 28.91
CA ARG A 102 -21.73 23.86 28.28
C ARG A 102 -21.89 24.47 26.89
N ALA A 103 -21.55 25.75 26.71
CA ALA A 103 -21.62 26.41 25.41
C ALA A 103 -20.68 25.77 24.37
N LEU A 104 -19.46 25.39 24.77
CA LEU A 104 -18.51 24.68 23.91
C LEU A 104 -19.03 23.29 23.51
N LEU A 105 -19.57 22.53 24.47
CA LEU A 105 -20.18 21.22 24.19
C LEU A 105 -21.35 21.33 23.21
N LEU A 106 -22.26 22.29 23.42
CA LEU A 106 -23.37 22.55 22.50
C LEU A 106 -22.89 22.95 21.11
N ARG A 107 -21.84 23.76 21.01
CA ARG A 107 -21.23 24.14 19.72
C ARG A 107 -20.61 22.94 19.03
N ALA A 108 -19.92 22.07 19.75
CA ALA A 108 -19.34 20.84 19.23
C ALA A 108 -20.43 19.87 18.74
N GLN A 109 -21.50 19.68 19.52
CA GLN A 109 -22.65 18.85 19.16
C GLN A 109 -23.38 19.40 17.93
N ALA A 110 -23.64 20.71 17.87
CA ALA A 110 -24.21 21.36 16.70
C ALA A 110 -23.31 21.22 15.46
N GLY A 111 -21.99 21.22 15.65
CA GLY A 111 -21.02 20.92 14.60
C GLY A 111 -21.09 19.47 14.12
N ALA A 112 -21.20 18.50 15.04
CA ALA A 112 -21.34 17.08 14.74
C ALA A 112 -22.63 16.80 13.96
N VAL A 113 -23.77 17.34 14.39
CA VAL A 113 -25.06 17.20 13.69
C VAL A 113 -24.99 17.79 12.28
N ARG A 114 -24.35 18.97 12.10
CA ARG A 114 -24.14 19.55 10.76
C ARG A 114 -23.29 18.66 9.86
N ARG A 115 -22.23 18.03 10.40
CA ARG A 115 -21.41 17.08 9.64
C ARG A 115 -22.20 15.83 9.25
N GLN A 116 -22.99 15.28 10.17
CA GLN A 116 -23.87 14.14 9.86
C GLN A 116 -24.89 14.49 8.77
N LYS A 117 -25.55 15.66 8.87
CA LYS A 117 -26.49 16.14 7.84
C LYS A 117 -25.81 16.32 6.48
N ARG A 118 -24.57 16.82 6.45
CA ARG A 118 -23.78 16.90 5.21
C ARG A 118 -23.42 15.52 4.66
N GLY A 119 -22.96 14.60 5.52
CA GLY A 119 -22.63 13.23 5.12
C GLY A 119 -23.83 12.42 4.61
N LEU A 120 -25.04 12.72 5.09
CA LEU A 120 -26.28 12.10 4.62
C LEU A 120 -26.83 12.71 3.32
N ARG A 121 -26.35 13.88 2.90
CA ARG A 121 -26.85 14.57 1.69
C ARG A 121 -26.58 13.74 0.42
N ASP A 122 -25.36 13.26 0.23
CA ASP A 122 -24.99 12.53 -0.99
C ASP A 122 -25.65 11.14 -1.07
N PRO A 123 -25.70 10.33 0.01
CA PRO A 123 -26.50 9.10 0.03
C PRO A 123 -27.99 9.35 -0.28
N MET A 124 -28.59 10.39 0.30
CA MET A 124 -30.01 10.72 0.06
C MET A 124 -30.25 11.13 -1.39
N GLN A 125 -29.36 11.94 -1.98
CA GLN A 125 -29.45 12.31 -3.39
C GLN A 125 -29.29 11.08 -4.31
N ARG A 126 -28.38 10.16 -3.98
CA ARG A 126 -28.20 8.89 -4.73
C ARG A 126 -29.46 8.03 -4.69
N LEU A 127 -30.08 7.86 -3.52
CA LEU A 127 -31.34 7.11 -3.38
C LEU A 127 -32.49 7.78 -4.15
N GLN A 128 -32.61 9.11 -4.09
CA GLN A 128 -33.61 9.83 -4.87
C GLN A 128 -33.40 9.66 -6.38
N ASN A 129 -32.16 9.72 -6.86
CA ASN A 129 -31.84 9.48 -8.27
C ASN A 129 -32.09 8.02 -8.68
N GLN A 130 -31.86 7.05 -7.79
CA GLN A 130 -32.23 5.65 -8.03
C GLN A 130 -33.74 5.46 -8.11
N LEU A 131 -34.50 6.07 -7.21
CA LEU A 131 -35.96 6.02 -7.22
C LEU A 131 -36.53 6.60 -8.52
N LYS A 132 -36.06 7.79 -8.94
CA LYS A 132 -36.45 8.40 -10.22
C LYS A 132 -36.18 7.49 -11.42
N ARG A 133 -35.03 6.81 -11.43
CA ARG A 133 -34.68 5.84 -12.49
C ARG A 133 -35.61 4.64 -12.50
N LEU A 134 -35.90 4.05 -11.34
CA LEU A 134 -36.82 2.91 -11.25
C LEU A 134 -38.24 3.29 -11.68
N GLN A 135 -38.72 4.48 -11.33
CA GLN A 135 -40.01 5.01 -11.80
C GLN A 135 -40.05 5.19 -13.32
N GLU A 136 -38.94 5.64 -13.93
CA GLU A 136 -38.86 5.76 -15.39
C GLU A 136 -38.83 4.38 -16.08
N ILE A 137 -38.15 3.39 -15.51
CA ILE A 137 -38.19 2.00 -16.00
C ILE A 137 -39.62 1.45 -15.87
N GLU A 138 -40.30 1.67 -14.75
CA GLU A 138 -41.69 1.26 -14.55
C GLU A 138 -42.62 1.91 -15.59
N ARG A 139 -42.43 3.20 -15.88
CA ARG A 139 -43.17 3.92 -16.93
C ARG A 139 -42.93 3.31 -18.31
N LYS A 140 -41.66 3.01 -18.64
CA LYS A 140 -41.30 2.35 -19.90
C LYS A 140 -41.91 0.95 -20.00
N ALA A 141 -41.93 0.18 -18.92
CA ALA A 141 -42.46 -1.18 -18.89
C ALA A 141 -43.96 -1.28 -19.20
N LYS A 142 -44.71 -0.18 -19.08
CA LYS A 142 -46.14 -0.10 -19.41
C LYS A 142 -46.40 0.07 -20.91
N VAL A 143 -45.38 0.36 -21.70
CA VAL A 143 -45.48 0.56 -23.15
C VAL A 143 -44.93 -0.68 -23.85
N ASP A 144 -45.80 -1.48 -24.45
CA ASP A 144 -45.37 -2.68 -25.18
C ASP A 144 -44.45 -2.33 -26.36
N VAL A 145 -43.35 -3.08 -26.49
CA VAL A 145 -42.42 -2.95 -27.61
C VAL A 145 -42.85 -3.89 -28.72
N THR A 146 -43.45 -3.33 -29.77
CA THR A 146 -43.81 -4.08 -30.98
C THR A 146 -42.58 -4.29 -31.86
N LEU A 147 -42.07 -5.52 -31.92
CA LEU A 147 -41.03 -5.93 -32.86
C LEU A 147 -41.71 -6.46 -34.12
N GLY A 148 -41.43 -5.85 -35.28
CA GLY A 148 -42.11 -6.15 -36.54
C GLY A 148 -41.81 -7.56 -37.09
N PRO A 149 -42.52 -8.03 -38.13
CA PRO A 149 -42.27 -9.34 -38.75
C PRO A 149 -40.85 -9.45 -39.34
N LEU A 150 -40.20 -10.61 -39.18
CA LEU A 150 -38.83 -10.88 -39.66
C LEU A 150 -38.61 -10.60 -41.16
N ALA A 151 -39.67 -10.59 -41.98
CA ALA A 151 -39.61 -10.42 -43.43
C ALA A 151 -39.54 -8.94 -43.90
N SER A 152 -39.60 -7.97 -42.98
CA SER A 152 -39.82 -6.55 -43.31
C SER A 152 -38.71 -5.63 -42.80
N ALA A 153 -37.44 -6.01 -42.98
CA ALA A 153 -36.29 -5.26 -42.46
C ALA A 153 -36.02 -3.90 -43.13
N SER A 154 -36.85 -3.44 -44.08
CA SER A 154 -36.46 -2.36 -44.99
C SER A 154 -36.89 -0.94 -44.59
N LEU A 155 -37.88 -0.71 -43.71
CA LEU A 155 -38.47 0.66 -43.58
C LEU A 155 -38.98 1.10 -42.19
N ALA A 156 -38.83 0.32 -41.10
CA ALA A 156 -39.23 0.77 -39.76
C ALA A 156 -38.02 1.11 -38.89
N LEU A 157 -38.07 2.26 -38.19
CA LEU A 157 -37.07 2.62 -37.18
C LEU A 157 -36.96 1.52 -36.12
N GLU A 158 -35.77 0.92 -36.01
CA GLU A 158 -35.48 -0.13 -35.04
C GLU A 158 -35.71 0.38 -33.60
N PRO A 159 -36.45 -0.35 -32.74
CA PRO A 159 -36.60 0.02 -31.34
C PRO A 159 -35.24 0.10 -30.63
N VAL A 160 -35.05 1.16 -29.83
CA VAL A 160 -33.76 1.43 -29.15
C VAL A 160 -33.31 0.24 -28.31
N VAL A 161 -34.24 -0.45 -27.64
CA VAL A 161 -33.92 -1.67 -26.87
C VAL A 161 -33.41 -2.80 -27.74
N LEU A 162 -33.96 -3.00 -28.95
CA LEU A 162 -33.50 -4.04 -29.87
C LEU A 162 -32.07 -3.74 -30.34
N ARG A 163 -31.80 -2.47 -30.68
CA ARG A 163 -30.46 -2.03 -31.06
C ARG A 163 -29.45 -2.23 -29.95
N ASP A 164 -29.79 -1.82 -28.72
CA ASP A 164 -28.89 -1.90 -27.57
C ASP A 164 -28.64 -3.37 -27.14
N VAL A 165 -29.65 -4.24 -27.28
CA VAL A 165 -29.48 -5.69 -27.07
C VAL A 165 -28.59 -6.28 -28.15
N ARG A 166 -28.81 -5.90 -29.41
CA ARG A 166 -27.99 -6.34 -30.54
C ARG A 166 -26.53 -5.93 -30.37
N THR A 167 -26.25 -4.69 -29.93
CA THR A 167 -24.88 -4.24 -29.65
C THR A 167 -24.24 -5.00 -28.48
N ALA A 168 -24.98 -5.30 -27.42
CA ALA A 168 -24.45 -6.13 -26.32
C ALA A 168 -24.14 -7.56 -26.78
N CYS A 169 -24.98 -8.15 -27.64
CA CYS A 169 -24.76 -9.46 -28.23
C CYS A 169 -23.56 -9.47 -29.20
N THR A 170 -23.38 -8.44 -30.02
CA THR A 170 -22.22 -8.34 -30.93
C THR A 170 -20.92 -8.13 -30.17
N LEU A 171 -20.89 -7.27 -29.14
CA LEU A 171 -19.72 -7.09 -28.27
C LEU A 171 -19.33 -8.40 -27.58
N ARG A 172 -20.31 -9.19 -27.11
CA ARG A 172 -20.06 -10.52 -26.55
C ARG A 172 -19.48 -11.48 -27.60
N ALA A 173 -20.03 -11.49 -28.81
CA ALA A 173 -19.55 -12.34 -29.89
C ALA A 173 -18.12 -11.96 -30.31
N GLN A 174 -17.80 -10.66 -30.39
CA GLN A 174 -16.45 -10.15 -30.66
C GLN A 174 -15.46 -10.56 -29.56
N PHE A 175 -15.84 -10.42 -28.29
CA PHE A 175 -15.03 -10.88 -27.17
C PHE A 175 -14.75 -12.39 -27.26
N LEU A 176 -15.77 -13.21 -27.53
CA LEU A 176 -15.61 -14.66 -27.69
C LEU A 176 -14.79 -15.03 -28.92
N GLN A 177 -14.94 -14.34 -30.04
CA GLN A 177 -14.11 -14.55 -31.24
C GLN A 177 -12.65 -14.21 -30.98
N ASN A 178 -12.38 -13.09 -30.28
CA ASN A 178 -11.03 -12.69 -29.88
C ASN A 178 -10.39 -13.71 -28.91
N LEU A 179 -11.19 -14.41 -28.09
CA LEU A 179 -10.72 -15.50 -27.24
C LEU A 179 -10.42 -16.79 -28.02
N LEU A 180 -11.17 -17.06 -29.09
CA LEU A 180 -11.10 -18.31 -29.84
C LEU A 180 -10.10 -18.28 -31.01
N MET A 181 -9.77 -17.10 -31.54
CA MET A 181 -8.78 -16.95 -32.62
C MET A 181 -7.37 -16.74 -32.06
N PRO A 182 -6.40 -17.65 -32.31
CA PRO A 182 -4.99 -17.40 -32.00
C PRO A 182 -4.53 -16.22 -32.86
N GLN A 183 -4.11 -15.10 -32.26
CA GLN A 183 -3.51 -14.02 -33.04
C GLN A 183 -2.24 -14.54 -33.73
N ALA A 184 -2.32 -14.76 -35.04
CA ALA A 184 -1.17 -15.05 -35.86
C ALA A 184 -0.28 -13.80 -35.92
N ARG A 185 0.92 -13.93 -35.35
CA ARG A 185 2.04 -12.97 -35.32
C ARG A 185 2.07 -11.89 -36.42
N GLY A 186 2.31 -10.65 -36.00
CA GLY A 186 2.95 -9.61 -36.81
C GLY A 186 3.77 -8.70 -35.90
N GLY A 187 5.10 -8.71 -36.04
CA GLY A 187 6.01 -8.01 -35.14
C GLY A 187 5.81 -6.50 -35.15
N SER A 188 5.55 -5.92 -33.98
CA SER A 188 6.05 -4.60 -33.60
C SER A 188 5.85 -4.42 -32.10
N VAL A 189 6.90 -3.89 -31.47
CA VAL A 189 7.00 -3.18 -30.18
C VAL A 189 5.91 -3.44 -29.12
N GLN A 190 6.39 -3.86 -27.93
CA GLN A 190 5.64 -3.93 -26.68
C GLN A 190 4.68 -2.75 -26.48
N SER A 191 3.39 -3.06 -26.47
CA SER A 191 2.30 -2.25 -25.90
C SER A 191 1.52 -3.19 -24.95
N PRO A 192 0.90 -2.72 -23.85
CA PRO A 192 0.44 -3.58 -22.76
C PRO A 192 -0.68 -4.50 -23.25
N HIS A 193 -0.29 -5.73 -23.57
CA HIS A 193 -1.15 -6.73 -24.22
C HIS A 193 -2.17 -7.34 -23.25
N ASP A 194 -2.03 -7.09 -21.94
CA ASP A 194 -2.91 -7.54 -20.86
C ASP A 194 -4.19 -6.68 -20.74
N ASP A 195 -4.26 -5.51 -21.38
CA ASP A 195 -5.43 -4.61 -21.27
C ASP A 195 -6.48 -4.84 -22.36
N HIS A 196 -6.19 -5.51 -23.48
CA HIS A 196 -7.16 -5.60 -24.59
C HIS A 196 -8.37 -6.51 -24.27
N PHE A 197 -8.13 -7.67 -23.65
CA PHE A 197 -9.21 -8.56 -23.21
C PHE A 197 -9.99 -7.98 -22.03
N GLY A 198 -9.27 -7.34 -21.09
CA GLY A 198 -9.87 -6.61 -19.98
C GLY A 198 -10.78 -5.48 -20.48
N THR A 199 -10.31 -4.67 -21.41
CA THR A 199 -11.08 -3.56 -21.98
C THR A 199 -12.27 -4.04 -22.81
N SER A 200 -12.13 -5.08 -23.64
CA SER A 200 -13.25 -5.67 -24.39
C SER A 200 -14.32 -6.26 -23.46
N TYR A 201 -13.90 -6.98 -22.41
CA TYR A 201 -14.81 -7.51 -21.40
C TYR A 201 -15.50 -6.40 -20.61
N GLN A 202 -14.77 -5.37 -20.20
CA GLN A 202 -15.32 -4.19 -19.51
C GLN A 202 -16.27 -3.38 -20.40
N GLN A 203 -15.98 -3.29 -21.71
CA GLN A 203 -16.87 -2.66 -22.69
C GLN A 203 -18.18 -3.44 -22.84
N TRP A 204 -18.11 -4.77 -22.89
CA TRP A 204 -19.31 -5.59 -22.88
C TRP A 204 -20.10 -5.45 -21.57
N LEU A 205 -19.43 -5.53 -20.41
CA LEU A 205 -20.06 -5.37 -19.10
C LEU A 205 -20.75 -4.01 -18.96
N SER A 206 -20.06 -2.92 -19.29
CA SER A 206 -20.66 -1.58 -19.26
C SER A 206 -21.84 -1.45 -20.21
N SER A 207 -21.80 -2.07 -21.40
CA SER A 207 -22.94 -2.14 -22.31
C SER A 207 -24.13 -2.89 -21.69
N VAL A 208 -23.89 -4.00 -20.98
CA VAL A 208 -24.97 -4.76 -20.30
C VAL A 208 -25.51 -3.98 -19.11
N GLU A 209 -24.67 -3.33 -18.32
CA GLU A 209 -25.10 -2.48 -17.20
C GLU A 209 -25.96 -1.31 -17.68
N THR A 210 -25.55 -0.63 -18.76
CA THR A 210 -26.36 0.45 -19.35
C THR A 210 -27.70 -0.06 -19.88
N LEU A 211 -27.73 -1.26 -20.46
CA LEU A 211 -28.95 -1.89 -20.96
C LEU A 211 -29.92 -2.23 -19.82
N LEU A 212 -29.43 -2.89 -18.75
CA LEU A 212 -30.24 -3.27 -17.59
C LEU A 212 -30.73 -2.06 -16.78
N THR A 213 -30.01 -0.94 -16.83
CA THR A 213 -30.38 0.29 -16.12
C THR A 213 -31.34 1.18 -16.89
N ASN A 214 -31.39 1.07 -18.23
CA ASN A 214 -32.19 1.98 -19.06
C ASN A 214 -33.48 1.36 -19.60
N HIS A 215 -33.57 0.03 -19.65
CA HIS A 215 -34.68 -0.70 -20.27
C HIS A 215 -35.36 -1.68 -19.32
N PRO A 216 -36.69 -1.86 -19.40
CA PRO A 216 -37.42 -2.87 -18.65
C PRO A 216 -36.96 -4.30 -19.00
N PRO A 217 -36.92 -5.23 -18.02
CA PRO A 217 -36.56 -6.63 -18.27
C PRO A 217 -37.43 -7.30 -19.34
N GLY A 218 -38.74 -7.03 -19.35
CA GLY A 218 -39.65 -7.58 -20.37
C GLY A 218 -39.30 -7.15 -21.79
N HIS A 219 -38.86 -5.91 -21.99
CA HIS A 219 -38.48 -5.41 -23.32
C HIS A 219 -37.16 -6.00 -23.79
N ILE A 220 -36.23 -6.22 -22.85
CA ILE A 220 -34.95 -6.88 -23.13
C ILE A 220 -35.18 -8.33 -23.53
N LEU A 221 -36.06 -9.05 -22.82
CA LEU A 221 -36.42 -10.43 -23.14
C LEU A 221 -37.06 -10.53 -24.53
N ALA A 222 -38.05 -9.68 -24.83
CA ALA A 222 -38.69 -9.66 -26.15
C ALA A 222 -37.68 -9.40 -27.28
N ALA A 223 -36.73 -8.47 -27.07
CA ALA A 223 -35.67 -8.21 -28.04
C ALA A 223 -34.71 -9.39 -28.21
N LEU A 224 -34.36 -10.10 -27.12
CA LEU A 224 -33.54 -11.31 -27.20
C LEU A 224 -34.25 -12.45 -27.91
N GLU A 225 -35.53 -12.66 -27.64
CA GLU A 225 -36.37 -13.66 -28.31
C GLU A 225 -36.47 -13.37 -29.82
N TYR A 226 -36.66 -12.11 -30.19
CA TYR A 226 -36.66 -11.68 -31.59
C TYR A 226 -35.32 -11.96 -32.29
N LEU A 227 -34.20 -11.57 -31.68
CA LEU A 227 -32.86 -11.84 -32.25
C LEU A 227 -32.57 -13.34 -32.34
N ALA A 228 -33.06 -14.14 -31.37
CA ALA A 228 -32.92 -15.60 -31.42
C ALA A 228 -33.73 -16.19 -32.58
N ALA A 229 -34.97 -15.76 -32.77
CA ALA A 229 -35.80 -16.18 -33.90
C ALA A 229 -35.21 -15.76 -35.26
N GLU A 230 -34.63 -14.55 -35.34
CA GLU A 230 -33.87 -14.05 -36.50
C GLU A 230 -32.71 -14.99 -36.83
N ARG A 231 -31.88 -15.33 -35.84
CA ARG A 231 -30.76 -16.26 -36.00
C ARG A 231 -31.19 -17.68 -36.36
N GLU A 232 -32.28 -18.17 -35.78
CA GLU A 232 -32.80 -19.50 -36.09
C GLU A 232 -33.32 -19.57 -37.54
N ALA A 233 -33.96 -18.51 -38.04
CA ALA A 233 -34.36 -18.40 -39.45
C ALA A 233 -33.15 -18.37 -40.40
N GLU A 234 -32.10 -17.61 -40.06
CA GLU A 234 -30.84 -17.60 -40.79
C GLU A 234 -30.22 -19.01 -40.86
N ILE A 235 -30.08 -19.71 -39.72
CA ILE A 235 -29.50 -21.06 -39.66
C ILE A 235 -30.34 -22.07 -40.46
N ARG A 236 -31.68 -22.04 -40.31
CA ARG A 236 -32.57 -22.93 -41.06
C ARG A 236 -32.45 -22.73 -42.57
N SER A 237 -32.24 -21.48 -43.03
CA SER A 237 -31.99 -21.19 -44.45
C SER A 237 -30.65 -21.76 -44.95
N LEU A 238 -29.59 -21.70 -44.13
CA LEU A 238 -28.27 -22.25 -44.44
C LEU A 238 -28.25 -23.78 -44.43
N CYS A 239 -29.01 -24.43 -43.55
CA CYS A 239 -29.16 -25.88 -43.50
C CYS A 239 -30.12 -26.44 -44.57
N GLY A 240 -30.96 -25.61 -45.17
CA GLY A 240 -31.92 -26.01 -46.22
C GLY A 240 -31.33 -26.10 -47.63
N GLY A 241 -30.04 -25.76 -47.81
CA GLY A 241 -29.33 -25.78 -49.09
C GLY A 241 -28.56 -27.09 -49.34
N ASP A 242 -29.25 -28.04 -49.97
CA ASP A 242 -28.80 -29.16 -50.82
C ASP A 242 -27.49 -29.94 -50.50
N GLY A 243 -27.68 -31.26 -50.26
CA GLY A 243 -26.74 -32.29 -50.71
C GLY A 243 -26.07 -33.19 -49.67
N LEU A 244 -26.81 -34.04 -48.95
CA LEU A 244 -26.45 -35.47 -48.79
C LEU A 244 -27.60 -36.26 -48.14
N ARG A 245 -28.26 -37.10 -48.93
CA ARG A 245 -29.12 -38.18 -48.44
C ARG A 245 -28.28 -39.19 -47.67
N ASP A 246 -28.84 -39.64 -46.55
CA ASP A 246 -28.76 -41.00 -45.99
C ASP A 246 -27.45 -41.76 -46.18
N THR A 247 -26.54 -41.71 -45.20
CA THR A 247 -25.73 -42.88 -44.83
C THR A 247 -25.12 -42.73 -43.42
N GLU A 248 -25.47 -43.68 -42.55
CA GLU A 248 -24.64 -44.25 -41.47
C GLU A 248 -24.21 -43.36 -40.30
N LYS A 249 -24.85 -43.54 -39.13
CA LYS A 249 -24.49 -44.50 -38.06
C LYS A 249 -23.26 -44.09 -37.23
N SER A 250 -23.55 -43.97 -35.93
CA SER A 250 -22.71 -44.41 -34.81
C SER A 250 -21.41 -43.66 -34.56
N ARG A 251 -21.47 -42.75 -33.57
CA ARG A 251 -20.45 -42.63 -32.51
C ARG A 251 -21.07 -41.97 -31.28
N SER A 252 -21.92 -42.72 -30.58
CA SER A 252 -22.25 -42.47 -29.18
C SER A 252 -21.04 -42.89 -28.33
N LEU A 253 -20.09 -41.99 -28.12
CA LEU A 253 -19.14 -42.12 -27.02
C LEU A 253 -19.88 -41.78 -25.73
N ALA A 254 -20.09 -42.79 -24.90
CA ALA A 254 -20.54 -42.61 -23.52
C ALA A 254 -19.50 -41.80 -22.73
N PRO A 255 -19.88 -40.69 -22.06
CA PRO A 255 -19.06 -40.08 -21.04
C PRO A 255 -19.37 -40.73 -19.69
N ALA A 256 -18.29 -41.08 -18.99
CA ALA A 256 -18.27 -41.60 -17.63
C ALA A 256 -19.10 -40.76 -16.64
N ASP A 257 -19.67 -41.45 -15.67
CA ASP A 257 -20.50 -40.97 -14.56
C ASP A 257 -19.84 -39.90 -13.68
N PHE A 258 -19.87 -38.64 -14.12
CA PHE A 258 -19.90 -37.48 -13.22
C PHE A 258 -21.35 -37.00 -13.08
N SER A 259 -22.22 -37.92 -12.68
CA SER A 259 -23.68 -37.73 -12.60
C SER A 259 -24.11 -37.05 -11.30
N GLN A 260 -23.50 -35.92 -10.96
CA GLN A 260 -24.16 -34.87 -10.16
C GLN A 260 -23.80 -33.54 -10.79
N ALA A 261 -24.57 -33.15 -11.81
CA ALA A 261 -24.57 -31.79 -12.30
C ALA A 261 -24.76 -30.85 -11.10
N LEU A 262 -23.84 -29.89 -10.91
CA LEU A 262 -24.02 -28.88 -9.87
C LEU A 262 -25.40 -28.23 -10.09
N PRO A 263 -26.22 -28.09 -9.03
CA PRO A 263 -27.52 -27.45 -9.18
C PRO A 263 -27.34 -26.05 -9.77
N SER A 264 -28.15 -25.74 -10.79
CA SER A 264 -28.21 -24.40 -11.38
C SER A 264 -28.42 -23.35 -10.28
N MET A 265 -27.83 -22.16 -10.43
CA MET A 265 -28.09 -21.03 -9.53
C MET A 265 -29.60 -20.79 -9.36
N VAL A 266 -30.37 -21.01 -10.43
CA VAL A 266 -31.85 -20.91 -10.40
C VAL A 266 -32.45 -21.97 -9.48
N HIS A 267 -31.95 -23.21 -9.52
CA HIS A 267 -32.38 -24.29 -8.63
C HIS A 267 -32.05 -23.97 -7.17
N LEU A 268 -30.84 -23.51 -6.86
CA LEU A 268 -30.45 -23.13 -5.50
C LEU A 268 -31.30 -21.99 -4.94
N ILE A 269 -31.63 -20.99 -5.78
CA ILE A 269 -32.51 -19.89 -5.41
C ILE A 269 -33.93 -20.41 -5.17
N GLN A 270 -34.46 -21.25 -6.07
CA GLN A 270 -35.79 -21.85 -5.93
C GLN A 270 -35.89 -22.73 -4.68
N GLU A 271 -34.91 -23.59 -4.44
CA GLU A 271 -34.80 -24.44 -3.25
C GLU A 271 -34.72 -23.59 -1.98
N GLY A 272 -33.92 -22.51 -1.99
CA GLY A 272 -33.86 -21.55 -0.90
C GLY A 272 -35.21 -20.89 -0.60
N TRP A 273 -35.94 -20.45 -1.64
CA TRP A 273 -37.27 -19.89 -1.48
C TRP A 273 -38.31 -20.92 -1.03
N GLN A 274 -38.23 -22.17 -1.51
CA GLN A 274 -39.08 -23.26 -1.06
C GLN A 274 -38.85 -23.58 0.42
N ALA A 275 -37.58 -23.65 0.85
CA ALA A 275 -37.22 -23.87 2.25
C ALA A 275 -37.73 -22.72 3.15
N VAL A 276 -37.59 -21.47 2.71
CA VAL A 276 -38.16 -20.31 3.43
C VAL A 276 -39.69 -20.39 3.48
N GLY A 277 -40.35 -20.75 2.37
CA GLY A 277 -41.80 -20.94 2.31
C GLY A 277 -42.29 -22.03 3.27
N ALA A 278 -41.57 -23.15 3.35
CA ALA A 278 -41.85 -24.23 4.30
C ALA A 278 -41.71 -23.75 5.76
N LEU A 279 -40.63 -23.03 6.09
CA LEU A 279 -40.41 -22.46 7.43
C LEU A 279 -41.47 -21.42 7.81
N VAL A 280 -41.91 -20.58 6.88
CA VAL A 280 -42.99 -19.60 7.11
C VAL A 280 -44.31 -20.31 7.38
N THR A 281 -44.60 -21.38 6.64
CA THR A 281 -45.80 -22.20 6.85
C THR A 281 -45.77 -22.91 8.21
N GLN A 282 -44.62 -23.50 8.57
CA GLN A 282 -44.40 -24.13 9.86
C GLN A 282 -44.53 -23.13 11.02
N ARG A 283 -43.95 -21.94 10.88
CA ARG A 283 -44.13 -20.83 11.84
C ARG A 283 -45.60 -20.47 12.01
N GLY A 284 -46.37 -20.43 10.93
CA GLY A 284 -47.81 -20.18 10.97
C GLY A 284 -48.57 -21.23 11.79
N ALA A 285 -48.22 -22.52 11.64
CA ALA A 285 -48.80 -23.61 12.42
C ALA A 285 -48.43 -23.50 13.92
N LEU A 286 -47.14 -23.31 14.21
CA LEU A 286 -46.64 -23.16 15.58
C LEU A 286 -47.24 -21.95 16.31
N LEU A 287 -47.44 -20.83 15.61
CA LEU A 287 -48.10 -19.65 16.20
C LEU A 287 -49.57 -19.91 16.54
N LYS A 288 -50.27 -20.72 15.74
CA LYS A 288 -51.65 -21.15 16.05
C LYS A 288 -51.66 -22.05 17.28
N GLU A 289 -50.76 -23.04 17.35
CA GLU A 289 -50.63 -23.92 18.51
C GLU A 289 -50.28 -23.14 19.78
N HIS A 290 -49.34 -22.19 19.69
CA HIS A 290 -48.98 -21.30 20.80
C HIS A 290 -50.20 -20.53 21.31
N ARG A 291 -50.98 -19.90 20.42
CA ARG A 291 -52.22 -19.20 20.81
C ARG A 291 -53.22 -20.12 21.52
N ILE A 292 -53.39 -21.35 21.03
CA ILE A 292 -54.28 -22.35 21.65
C ILE A 292 -53.78 -22.73 23.05
N LEU A 293 -52.49 -23.00 23.20
CA LEU A 293 -51.89 -23.40 24.47
C LEU A 293 -51.91 -22.26 25.49
N THR A 294 -51.61 -21.02 25.07
CA THR A 294 -51.73 -19.83 25.92
C THR A 294 -53.17 -19.62 26.38
N GLY A 295 -54.15 -19.79 25.49
CA GLY A 295 -55.57 -19.72 25.85
C GLY A 295 -55.98 -20.82 26.85
N ARG A 296 -55.51 -22.06 26.68
CA ARG A 296 -55.74 -23.14 27.63
C ARG A 296 -55.09 -22.86 28.99
N PHE A 297 -53.86 -22.34 29.01
CA PHE A 297 -53.19 -21.96 30.26
C PHE A 297 -53.93 -20.84 30.99
N GLN A 298 -54.43 -19.85 30.27
CA GLN A 298 -55.26 -18.78 30.83
C GLN A 298 -56.58 -19.34 31.37
N GLY A 299 -57.23 -20.26 30.66
CA GLY A 299 -58.43 -20.96 31.14
C GLY A 299 -58.20 -21.73 32.44
N LEU A 300 -57.08 -22.46 32.55
CA LEU A 300 -56.69 -23.16 33.79
C LEU A 300 -56.46 -22.19 34.95
N MET A 301 -55.85 -21.03 34.68
CA MET A 301 -55.66 -19.97 35.69
C MET A 301 -57.01 -19.42 36.19
N GLU A 302 -57.96 -19.17 35.28
CA GLU A 302 -59.31 -18.71 35.62
C GLU A 302 -60.11 -19.77 36.39
N GLU A 303 -59.98 -21.05 36.03
CA GLU A 303 -60.60 -22.15 36.76
C GLU A 303 -60.12 -22.15 38.22
N VAL A 304 -58.82 -22.06 38.46
CA VAL A 304 -58.23 -22.03 39.82
C VAL A 304 -58.73 -20.83 40.63
N GLU A 305 -58.98 -19.70 39.98
CA GLU A 305 -59.59 -18.52 40.64
C GLU A 305 -61.06 -18.74 41.03
N ARG A 306 -61.82 -19.52 40.23
CA ARG A 306 -63.24 -19.82 40.47
C ARG A 306 -63.49 -20.92 41.52
N HIS A 307 -62.51 -21.78 41.81
CA HIS A 307 -62.68 -22.84 42.81
C HIS A 307 -62.73 -22.27 44.24
N SER A 308 -63.63 -22.81 45.06
CA SER A 308 -63.84 -22.43 46.47
C SER A 308 -62.76 -22.97 47.41
N LEU A 309 -61.49 -22.74 47.06
CA LEU A 309 -60.29 -23.10 47.83
C LEU A 309 -59.95 -22.01 48.86
N GLY A 310 -59.14 -22.31 49.87
CA GLY A 310 -58.62 -21.26 50.77
C GLY A 310 -57.75 -20.23 50.03
N PRO A 311 -57.64 -18.97 50.50
CA PRO A 311 -56.83 -17.94 49.83
C PRO A 311 -55.34 -18.29 49.74
N SER A 312 -54.81 -19.03 50.71
CA SER A 312 -53.44 -19.55 50.70
C SER A 312 -53.24 -20.67 49.67
N GLU A 313 -54.17 -21.62 49.59
CA GLU A 313 -54.14 -22.76 48.67
C GLU A 313 -54.25 -22.31 47.21
N ARG A 314 -55.14 -21.35 46.91
CA ARG A 314 -55.25 -20.73 45.59
C ARG A 314 -53.94 -20.08 45.16
N LYS A 315 -53.31 -19.32 46.06
CA LYS A 315 -52.04 -18.63 45.78
C LYS A 315 -50.92 -19.61 45.49
N VAL A 316 -50.82 -20.71 46.25
CA VAL A 316 -49.81 -21.76 46.03
C VAL A 316 -50.00 -22.43 44.68
N LEU A 317 -51.24 -22.77 44.31
CA LEU A 317 -51.53 -23.45 43.05
C LEU A 317 -51.29 -22.55 41.82
N MET A 318 -51.65 -21.26 41.91
CA MET A 318 -51.35 -20.25 40.90
C MET A 318 -49.85 -20.05 40.69
N LEU A 319 -49.07 -20.01 41.78
CA LEU A 319 -47.62 -19.94 41.72
C LEU A 319 -47.02 -21.23 41.13
N GLY A 320 -47.57 -22.39 41.47
CA GLY A 320 -47.18 -23.68 40.91
C GLY A 320 -47.38 -23.76 39.39
N LEU A 321 -48.56 -23.36 38.89
CA LEU A 321 -48.86 -23.34 37.46
C LEU A 321 -47.94 -22.36 36.69
N ARG A 322 -47.73 -21.16 37.22
CA ARG A 322 -46.78 -20.19 36.65
C ARG A 322 -45.35 -20.73 36.65
N GLY A 323 -44.93 -21.38 37.74
CA GLY A 323 -43.61 -22.01 37.83
C GLY A 323 -43.41 -23.13 36.81
N CYS A 324 -44.44 -23.95 36.57
CA CYS A 324 -44.43 -24.98 35.54
C CYS A 324 -44.33 -24.39 34.12
N GLY A 325 -45.08 -23.32 33.83
CA GLY A 325 -45.01 -22.61 32.55
C GLY A 325 -43.61 -22.05 32.27
N LEU A 326 -43.04 -21.31 33.22
CA LEU A 326 -41.68 -20.76 33.10
C LEU A 326 -40.61 -21.85 32.95
N LYS A 327 -40.76 -22.99 33.64
CA LYS A 327 -39.84 -24.13 33.51
C LYS A 327 -39.91 -24.79 32.13
N ALA A 328 -41.10 -24.87 31.53
CA ALA A 328 -41.26 -25.39 30.18
C ALA A 328 -40.66 -24.43 29.13
N GLU A 329 -40.89 -23.12 29.28
CA GLU A 329 -40.28 -22.09 28.42
C GLU A 329 -38.76 -22.10 28.49
N LEU A 330 -38.19 -22.18 29.71
CA LEU A 330 -36.74 -22.27 29.90
C LEU A 330 -36.16 -23.50 29.19
N LYS A 331 -36.81 -24.66 29.31
CA LYS A 331 -36.38 -25.89 28.62
C LYS A 331 -36.41 -25.74 27.10
N ALA A 332 -37.47 -25.13 26.57
CA ALA A 332 -37.61 -24.89 25.13
C ALA A 332 -36.53 -23.92 24.61
N LEU A 333 -36.27 -22.83 25.35
CA LEU A 333 -35.23 -21.87 25.01
C LEU A 333 -33.82 -22.49 25.08
N CYS A 334 -33.55 -23.35 26.05
CA CYS A 334 -32.29 -24.10 26.12
C CYS A 334 -32.13 -25.05 24.93
N ALA A 335 -33.18 -25.78 24.55
CA ALA A 335 -33.15 -26.66 23.38
C ALA A 335 -32.91 -25.87 22.08
N GLN A 336 -33.63 -24.77 21.87
CA GLN A 336 -33.45 -23.91 20.70
C GLN A 336 -32.05 -23.29 20.64
N ARG A 337 -31.51 -22.88 21.78
CA ARG A 337 -30.14 -22.38 21.87
C ARG A 337 -29.15 -23.45 21.43
N GLN A 338 -29.30 -24.69 21.90
CA GLN A 338 -28.42 -25.80 21.52
C GLN A 338 -28.49 -26.08 20.01
N GLU A 339 -29.70 -26.15 19.44
CA GLU A 339 -29.87 -26.36 17.99
C GLU A 339 -29.21 -25.25 17.15
N LEU A 340 -29.33 -23.99 17.61
CA LEU A 340 -28.68 -22.86 16.94
C LEU A 340 -27.16 -22.91 17.08
N GLU A 341 -26.64 -23.27 18.26
CA GLU A 341 -25.20 -23.45 18.48
C GLU A 341 -24.66 -24.57 17.57
N ASP A 342 -25.32 -25.73 17.50
CA ASP A 342 -24.95 -26.86 16.65
C ASP A 342 -25.01 -26.50 15.15
N ALA A 343 -26.09 -25.85 14.71
CA ALA A 343 -26.23 -25.39 13.32
C ALA A 343 -25.19 -24.33 12.95
N SER A 344 -24.86 -23.43 13.88
CA SER A 344 -23.81 -22.43 13.68
C SER A 344 -22.42 -23.08 13.59
N GLY A 345 -22.15 -24.08 14.44
CA GLY A 345 -20.92 -24.85 14.44
C GLY A 345 -20.75 -25.61 13.12
N HIS A 346 -21.80 -26.27 12.64
CA HIS A 346 -21.79 -26.97 11.36
C HIS A 346 -21.52 -26.03 10.18
N ARG A 347 -22.17 -24.86 10.14
CA ARG A 347 -21.92 -23.84 9.10
C ARG A 347 -20.48 -23.30 9.15
N GLN A 348 -19.92 -23.10 10.34
CA GLN A 348 -18.52 -22.69 10.48
C GLN A 348 -17.53 -23.75 9.96
N LEU A 349 -17.80 -25.03 10.19
CA LEU A 349 -16.99 -26.12 9.64
C LEU A 349 -17.03 -26.13 8.11
N LEU A 350 -18.22 -26.04 7.51
CA LEU A 350 -18.38 -25.95 6.05
C LEU A 350 -17.65 -24.74 5.46
N LEU A 351 -17.69 -23.58 6.13
CA LEU A 351 -16.95 -22.39 5.70
C LEU A 351 -15.43 -22.62 5.73
N ARG A 352 -14.90 -23.28 6.76
CA ARG A 352 -13.48 -23.64 6.82
C ARG A 352 -13.09 -24.60 5.70
N GLU A 353 -13.92 -25.60 5.41
CA GLU A 353 -13.70 -26.52 4.29
C GLU A 353 -13.71 -25.79 2.93
N LEU A 354 -14.63 -24.85 2.73
CA LEU A 354 -14.67 -24.05 1.50
C LEU A 354 -13.44 -23.14 1.37
N GLN A 355 -13.00 -22.50 2.46
CA GLN A 355 -11.80 -21.68 2.48
C GLN A 355 -10.54 -22.49 2.16
N THR A 356 -10.40 -23.68 2.74
CA THR A 356 -9.26 -24.57 2.43
C THR A 356 -9.28 -25.04 0.97
N LYS A 357 -10.45 -25.37 0.41
CA LYS A 357 -10.61 -25.67 -1.03
C LYS A 357 -10.22 -24.47 -1.90
N GLN A 358 -10.64 -23.26 -1.54
CA GLN A 358 -10.28 -22.03 -2.25
C GLN A 358 -8.76 -21.79 -2.24
N GLN A 359 -8.11 -21.93 -1.08
CA GLN A 359 -6.65 -21.78 -0.94
C GLN A 359 -5.90 -22.80 -1.80
N ARG A 360 -6.36 -24.06 -1.84
CA ARG A 360 -5.78 -25.09 -2.73
C ARG A 360 -5.87 -24.71 -4.20
N ILE A 361 -6.99 -24.14 -4.64
CA ILE A 361 -7.17 -23.67 -6.02
C ILE A 361 -6.21 -22.51 -6.33
N LEU A 362 -6.07 -21.55 -5.41
CA LEU A 362 -5.15 -20.42 -5.59
C LEU A 362 -3.69 -20.88 -5.68
N HIS A 363 -3.26 -21.76 -4.78
CA HIS A 363 -1.92 -22.33 -4.80
C HIS A 363 -1.65 -23.12 -6.09
N TRP A 364 -2.64 -23.89 -6.58
CA TRP A 364 -2.50 -24.57 -7.86
C TRP A 364 -2.34 -23.59 -9.03
N ARG A 365 -3.13 -22.51 -9.08
CA ARG A 365 -3.01 -21.46 -10.11
C ARG A 365 -1.64 -20.80 -10.10
N GLN A 366 -1.11 -20.48 -8.91
CA GLN A 366 0.24 -19.93 -8.78
C GLN A 366 1.29 -20.90 -9.35
N ARG A 367 1.23 -22.18 -8.95
CA ARG A 367 2.17 -23.20 -9.42
C ARG A 367 2.13 -23.40 -10.94
N VAL A 368 0.95 -23.31 -11.55
CA VAL A 368 0.80 -23.33 -13.02
C VAL A 368 1.43 -22.10 -13.67
N GLY A 369 1.29 -20.92 -13.06
CA GLY A 369 1.96 -19.71 -13.54
C GLY A 369 3.49 -19.83 -13.48
N GLU A 370 4.03 -20.31 -12.36
CA GLU A 370 5.48 -20.52 -12.18
C GLU A 370 6.05 -21.52 -13.19
N THR A 371 5.36 -22.65 -13.43
CA THR A 371 5.82 -23.63 -14.43
C THR A 371 5.74 -23.09 -15.85
N GLN A 372 4.70 -22.32 -16.19
CA GLN A 372 4.61 -21.66 -17.50
C GLN A 372 5.75 -20.63 -17.71
N GLU A 373 6.13 -19.89 -16.68
CA GLU A 373 7.26 -18.95 -16.78
C GLU A 373 8.59 -19.68 -16.91
N GLN A 374 8.80 -20.79 -16.19
CA GLN A 374 9.99 -21.65 -16.37
C GLN A 374 10.09 -22.17 -17.81
N ILE A 375 8.99 -22.64 -18.40
CA ILE A 375 8.94 -23.07 -19.80
C ILE A 375 9.28 -21.92 -20.74
N ARG A 376 8.75 -20.71 -20.49
CA ARG A 376 9.03 -19.52 -21.30
C ARG A 376 10.51 -19.15 -21.25
N LEU A 377 11.12 -19.16 -20.08
CA LEU A 377 12.55 -18.89 -19.90
C LEU A 377 13.42 -19.93 -20.62
N LEU A 378 13.05 -21.21 -20.57
CA LEU A 378 13.74 -22.28 -21.31
C LEU A 378 13.68 -22.06 -22.82
N ILE A 379 12.50 -21.75 -23.36
CA ILE A 379 12.32 -21.44 -24.79
C ILE A 379 13.19 -20.24 -25.20
N LYS A 380 13.19 -19.17 -24.39
CA LYS A 380 14.01 -17.98 -24.63
C LYS A 380 15.50 -18.31 -24.60
N GLY A 381 15.95 -19.06 -23.58
CA GLY A 381 17.33 -19.52 -23.44
C GLY A 381 17.80 -20.34 -24.64
N ASN A 382 17.01 -21.34 -25.05
CA ASN A 382 17.30 -22.16 -26.23
C ASN A 382 17.38 -21.35 -27.51
N SER A 383 16.46 -20.41 -27.72
CA SER A 383 16.49 -19.53 -28.90
C SER A 383 17.76 -18.66 -28.94
N ALA A 384 18.16 -18.10 -27.79
CA ALA A 384 19.35 -17.26 -27.68
C ALA A 384 20.64 -18.06 -27.92
N SER A 385 20.73 -19.27 -27.38
CA SER A 385 21.87 -20.17 -27.60
C SER A 385 21.98 -20.58 -29.07
N LYS A 386 20.85 -20.89 -29.72
CA LYS A 386 20.82 -21.17 -31.18
C LYS A 386 21.32 -19.97 -32.00
N THR A 387 20.92 -18.74 -31.66
CA THR A 387 21.39 -17.54 -32.35
C THR A 387 22.88 -17.27 -32.13
N ARG A 388 23.40 -17.50 -30.91
CA ARG A 388 24.83 -17.32 -30.60
C ARG A 388 25.72 -18.29 -31.38
N LEU A 389 25.33 -19.57 -31.43
CA LEU A 389 26.05 -20.59 -32.20
C LEU A 389 26.07 -20.27 -33.70
N GLY A 390 25.00 -19.67 -34.25
CA GLY A 390 24.91 -19.30 -35.66
C GLY A 390 25.74 -18.08 -36.08
N ARG A 391 26.00 -17.11 -35.19
CA ARG A 391 26.70 -15.84 -35.52
C ARG A 391 28.22 -15.92 -35.42
N SER A 392 28.74 -16.64 -34.42
CA SER A 392 30.19 -16.65 -34.15
C SER A 392 31.08 -17.22 -35.27
N PRO A 393 30.68 -18.20 -36.11
CA PRO A 393 31.54 -18.70 -37.19
C PRO A 393 31.75 -17.69 -38.32
N GLY A 394 30.71 -16.92 -38.65
CA GLY A 394 30.78 -15.89 -39.69
C GLY A 394 31.65 -14.71 -39.29
N GLU A 395 31.56 -14.28 -38.03
CA GLU A 395 32.33 -13.15 -37.50
C GLU A 395 33.84 -13.45 -37.43
N VAL A 396 34.22 -14.65 -36.97
CA VAL A 396 35.63 -15.07 -36.93
C VAL A 396 36.22 -15.23 -38.33
N LEU A 397 35.48 -15.84 -39.27
CA LEU A 397 35.92 -15.95 -40.67
C LEU A 397 36.07 -14.59 -41.36
N ALA A 398 35.20 -13.64 -41.07
CA ALA A 398 35.27 -12.28 -41.61
C ALA A 398 36.49 -11.52 -41.08
N LEU A 399 36.76 -11.59 -39.76
CA LEU A 399 37.91 -10.95 -39.13
C LEU A 399 39.24 -11.48 -39.69
N VAL A 400 39.34 -12.80 -39.82
CA VAL A 400 40.52 -13.46 -40.41
C VAL A 400 40.80 -12.98 -41.83
N LYS A 401 39.76 -12.94 -42.68
CA LYS A 401 39.92 -12.55 -44.09
C LYS A 401 40.22 -11.06 -44.27
N GLN A 402 39.64 -10.19 -43.46
CA GLN A 402 39.73 -8.74 -43.67
C GLN A 402 40.91 -8.08 -42.96
N LYS A 403 41.37 -8.60 -41.82
CA LYS A 403 42.33 -7.88 -40.96
C LYS A 403 43.64 -8.63 -40.73
N VAL A 404 43.55 -9.91 -40.37
CA VAL A 404 44.71 -10.68 -39.91
C VAL A 404 45.66 -11.02 -41.07
N ILE A 405 45.12 -11.51 -42.19
CA ILE A 405 45.93 -11.89 -43.36
C ILE A 405 46.68 -10.68 -43.95
N PRO A 406 46.04 -9.54 -44.25
CA PRO A 406 46.74 -8.38 -44.83
C PRO A 406 47.77 -7.74 -43.88
N ALA A 407 47.49 -7.72 -42.58
CA ALA A 407 48.41 -7.14 -41.59
C ALA A 407 49.66 -8.00 -41.40
N SER A 408 49.53 -9.33 -41.42
CA SER A 408 50.66 -10.26 -41.36
C SER A 408 51.56 -10.15 -42.59
N GLU A 409 50.98 -10.04 -43.78
CA GLU A 409 51.73 -9.93 -45.04
C GLU A 409 52.50 -8.59 -45.14
N ALA A 410 51.99 -7.51 -44.54
CA ALA A 410 52.60 -6.18 -44.59
C ALA A 410 53.77 -5.97 -43.61
N VAL A 411 53.85 -6.73 -42.52
CA VAL A 411 54.90 -6.56 -41.48
C VAL A 411 56.21 -7.25 -41.88
N ALA A 412 56.13 -8.39 -42.57
CA ALA A 412 57.31 -9.16 -42.97
C ALA A 412 58.32 -8.38 -43.84
N PRO A 413 57.95 -7.72 -44.95
CA PRO A 413 58.92 -7.00 -45.79
C PRO A 413 59.50 -5.77 -45.09
N GLN A 414 58.70 -5.02 -44.33
CA GLN A 414 59.15 -3.82 -43.62
C GLN A 414 60.13 -4.14 -42.48
N SER A 415 59.95 -5.28 -41.80
CA SER A 415 60.90 -5.77 -40.81
C SER A 415 62.25 -6.17 -41.43
N GLN A 416 62.20 -6.78 -42.62
CA GLN A 416 63.38 -7.22 -43.35
C GLN A 416 64.20 -6.02 -43.88
N GLU A 417 63.53 -4.99 -44.40
CA GLU A 417 64.15 -3.79 -44.96
C GLU A 417 64.87 -2.95 -43.89
N LEU A 418 64.28 -2.83 -42.68
CA LEU A 418 64.92 -2.14 -41.55
C LEU A 418 66.15 -2.86 -41.01
N LEU A 419 66.13 -4.21 -40.98
CA LEU A 419 67.31 -4.99 -40.60
C LEU A 419 68.46 -4.79 -41.61
N SER A 420 68.16 -4.76 -42.91
CA SER A 420 69.17 -4.52 -43.95
C SER A 420 69.79 -3.11 -43.90
N CYS A 421 69.01 -2.08 -43.54
CA CYS A 421 69.53 -0.71 -43.42
C CYS A 421 70.43 -0.46 -42.19
N LEU A 422 70.41 -1.35 -41.19
CA LEU A 422 71.18 -1.19 -39.94
C LEU A 422 72.49 -1.99 -39.94
N GLU A 423 72.60 -3.04 -40.77
CA GLU A 423 73.85 -3.79 -40.94
C GLU A 423 74.90 -3.05 -41.80
N GLU A 424 74.49 -2.09 -42.63
CA GLU A 424 75.41 -1.23 -43.40
C GLU A 424 75.83 0.00 -42.55
N GLY A 425 77.09 0.00 -42.08
CA GLY A 425 77.66 1.03 -41.20
C GLY A 425 77.69 2.47 -41.74
N PRO A 426 78.13 3.44 -40.91
CA PRO A 426 77.56 4.80 -40.77
C PRO A 426 78.01 5.79 -41.86
N SER A 427 77.76 5.47 -43.12
CA SER A 427 78.06 6.33 -44.25
C SER A 427 77.03 6.17 -45.37
N CYS A 428 75.76 6.26 -45.00
CA CYS A 428 74.67 6.56 -45.93
C CYS A 428 73.69 7.49 -45.25
N HIS A 429 73.30 8.54 -45.97
CA HIS A 429 72.28 9.50 -45.58
C HIS A 429 70.94 8.77 -45.36
N LEU A 430 70.72 8.35 -44.10
CA LEU A 430 69.51 7.66 -43.68
C LEU A 430 68.29 8.59 -43.82
N PRO A 431 67.16 8.09 -44.37
CA PRO A 431 65.87 8.74 -44.19
C PRO A 431 65.57 8.85 -42.69
N CYS A 432 64.94 9.95 -42.28
CA CYS A 432 64.75 10.39 -40.90
C CYS A 432 64.71 9.27 -39.83
N PRO A 433 65.57 9.33 -38.80
CA PRO A 433 65.82 8.27 -37.81
C PRO A 433 64.68 7.83 -36.88
N TRP A 434 63.43 8.24 -37.15
CA TRP A 434 62.31 8.13 -36.21
C TRP A 434 61.12 7.32 -36.77
N SER A 435 61.13 6.90 -38.04
CA SER A 435 59.93 6.36 -38.73
C SER A 435 59.71 4.85 -38.60
N GLY A 436 60.77 4.04 -38.55
CA GLY A 436 60.66 2.57 -38.49
C GLY A 436 59.92 2.04 -37.25
N PRO A 437 60.26 2.50 -36.03
CA PRO A 437 59.61 2.02 -34.83
C PRO A 437 58.17 2.51 -34.68
N GLU A 438 57.82 3.71 -35.16
CA GLU A 438 56.43 4.20 -35.14
C GLU A 438 55.49 3.40 -36.05
N LEU A 439 55.99 2.78 -37.13
CA LEU A 439 55.16 2.02 -38.07
C LEU A 439 55.05 0.54 -37.71
N LEU A 440 56.12 -0.07 -37.20
CA LEU A 440 56.15 -1.49 -36.89
C LEU A 440 55.53 -1.84 -35.54
N LEU A 441 55.75 -1.02 -34.51
CA LEU A 441 55.25 -1.32 -33.15
C LEU A 441 53.72 -1.38 -33.06
N PRO A 442 52.95 -0.43 -33.65
CA PRO A 442 51.49 -0.50 -33.60
C PRO A 442 50.94 -1.68 -34.40
N LYS A 443 51.57 -2.04 -35.53
CA LYS A 443 51.19 -3.21 -36.32
C LYS A 443 51.44 -4.51 -35.58
N ALA A 444 52.60 -4.66 -34.94
CA ALA A 444 52.92 -5.80 -34.10
C ALA A 444 51.97 -5.93 -32.90
N ALA A 445 51.66 -4.82 -32.23
CA ALA A 445 50.69 -4.79 -31.14
C ALA A 445 49.27 -5.18 -31.61
N SER A 446 48.84 -4.70 -32.79
CA SER A 446 47.56 -5.07 -33.40
C SER A 446 47.50 -6.58 -33.71
N LEU A 447 48.56 -7.14 -34.31
CA LEU A 447 48.61 -8.57 -34.62
C LEU A 447 48.58 -9.44 -33.34
N ARG A 448 49.21 -8.99 -32.26
CA ARG A 448 49.15 -9.67 -30.95
C ARG A 448 47.76 -9.64 -30.33
N GLN A 449 47.08 -8.50 -30.41
CA GLN A 449 45.70 -8.37 -29.93
C GLN A 449 44.75 -9.27 -30.72
N ASP A 450 44.91 -9.33 -32.04
CA ASP A 450 44.12 -10.22 -32.90
C ASP A 450 44.35 -11.70 -32.55
N LEU A 451 45.61 -12.10 -32.27
CA LEU A 451 45.93 -13.46 -31.82
C LEU A 451 45.26 -13.81 -30.48
N LEU A 452 45.34 -12.92 -29.49
CA LEU A 452 44.68 -13.11 -28.19
C LEU A 452 43.16 -13.22 -28.35
N PHE A 453 42.56 -12.38 -29.19
CA PHE A 453 41.13 -12.46 -29.50
C PHE A 453 40.75 -13.82 -30.10
N LEU A 454 41.54 -14.35 -31.03
CA LEU A 454 41.26 -15.66 -31.65
C LEU A 454 41.40 -16.80 -30.64
N GLN A 455 42.37 -16.74 -29.73
CA GLN A 455 42.54 -17.71 -28.64
C GLN A 455 41.35 -17.67 -27.66
N ASP A 456 40.88 -16.47 -27.30
CA ASP A 456 39.68 -16.29 -26.46
C ASP A 456 38.41 -16.81 -27.12
N GLN A 457 38.24 -16.59 -28.44
CA GLN A 457 37.10 -17.14 -29.17
C GLN A 457 37.14 -18.68 -29.22
N GLN A 458 38.32 -19.28 -29.31
CA GLN A 458 38.48 -20.73 -29.28
C GLN A 458 38.17 -21.29 -27.88
N SER A 459 38.63 -20.63 -26.82
CA SER A 459 38.39 -21.05 -25.44
C SER A 459 36.90 -20.95 -25.08
N LEU A 460 36.23 -19.86 -25.48
CA LEU A 460 34.79 -19.65 -25.27
C LEU A 460 33.95 -20.75 -25.94
N ARG A 461 34.29 -21.15 -27.18
CA ARG A 461 33.61 -22.23 -27.89
C ARG A 461 33.78 -23.58 -27.22
N CYS A 462 34.99 -23.89 -26.75
CA CYS A 462 35.24 -25.10 -25.98
C CYS A 462 34.38 -25.13 -24.71
N TRP A 463 34.21 -23.98 -24.06
CA TRP A 463 33.38 -23.82 -22.88
C TRP A 463 31.89 -24.00 -23.17
N ASP A 464 31.35 -23.34 -24.19
CA ASP A 464 29.95 -23.44 -24.61
C ASP A 464 29.55 -24.87 -25.00
N LEU A 465 30.43 -25.58 -25.71
CA LEU A 465 30.25 -26.99 -26.09
C LEU A 465 30.19 -27.93 -24.86
N LEU A 466 31.02 -27.68 -23.86
CA LEU A 466 31.02 -28.45 -22.61
C LEU A 466 29.73 -28.22 -21.80
N HIS A 467 29.21 -26.99 -21.80
CA HIS A 467 27.99 -26.62 -21.10
C HIS A 467 26.69 -27.08 -21.79
N MET A 468 26.67 -27.18 -23.11
CA MET A 468 25.55 -27.78 -23.84
C MET A 468 25.43 -29.29 -23.58
N LYS A 469 26.55 -29.98 -23.36
CA LYS A 469 26.59 -31.43 -23.13
C LYS A 469 26.08 -31.85 -21.74
N THR A 470 26.13 -30.94 -20.77
CA THR A 470 25.70 -31.16 -19.38
C THR A 470 24.26 -30.75 -19.10
N SER A 471 23.55 -30.15 -20.07
CA SER A 471 22.22 -29.53 -19.85
C SER A 471 21.05 -30.24 -20.55
N LEU A 472 21.22 -31.43 -21.12
CA LEU A 472 20.16 -32.21 -21.77
C LEU A 472 19.69 -33.42 -20.92
N PRO A 473 18.40 -33.54 -20.58
CA PRO A 473 17.83 -34.76 -20.00
C PRO A 473 17.54 -35.85 -21.05
N PRO A 474 17.50 -37.15 -20.68
CA PRO A 474 17.35 -38.26 -21.64
C PRO A 474 15.88 -38.45 -22.08
N GLY A 475 15.63 -38.38 -23.39
CA GLY A 475 14.37 -38.76 -24.04
C GLY A 475 14.60 -39.14 -25.53
N PRO A 476 13.76 -40.02 -26.14
CA PRO A 476 14.01 -40.64 -27.45
C PRO A 476 13.33 -39.88 -28.62
N PRO A 477 13.53 -40.25 -29.90
CA PRO A 477 14.75 -40.60 -30.60
C PRO A 477 15.37 -39.32 -31.18
N THR A 478 15.95 -38.51 -30.30
CA THR A 478 16.75 -37.31 -30.60
C THR A 478 18.10 -37.68 -31.26
N GLN A 479 18.38 -38.98 -31.38
CA GLN A 479 19.70 -39.54 -31.70
C GLN A 479 20.12 -39.35 -33.16
N GLU A 480 19.20 -39.45 -34.12
CA GLU A 480 19.51 -39.23 -35.54
C GLU A 480 19.78 -37.75 -35.84
N LEU A 481 18.98 -36.85 -35.25
CA LEU A 481 19.19 -35.40 -35.38
C LEU A 481 20.46 -34.95 -34.64
N LEU A 482 20.75 -35.51 -33.47
CA LEU A 482 22.00 -35.26 -32.75
C LEU A 482 23.21 -35.85 -33.47
N GLN A 483 23.09 -36.96 -34.20
CA GLN A 483 24.19 -37.50 -35.01
C GLN A 483 24.51 -36.64 -36.22
N ILE A 484 23.49 -36.14 -36.93
CA ILE A 484 23.65 -35.23 -38.08
C ILE A 484 24.20 -33.88 -37.60
N GLN A 485 23.70 -33.37 -36.47
CA GLN A 485 24.20 -32.13 -35.89
C GLN A 485 25.64 -32.30 -35.37
N ALA A 486 25.94 -33.39 -34.66
CA ALA A 486 27.29 -33.65 -34.14
C ALA A 486 28.30 -33.93 -35.26
N SER A 487 27.91 -34.54 -36.38
CA SER A 487 28.80 -34.75 -37.52
C SER A 487 29.12 -33.45 -38.24
N GLN A 488 28.11 -32.59 -38.46
CA GLN A 488 28.31 -31.25 -39.04
C GLN A 488 29.12 -30.35 -38.12
N GLU A 489 28.87 -30.38 -36.81
CA GLU A 489 29.64 -29.62 -35.81
C GLU A 489 31.09 -30.11 -35.71
N LYS A 490 31.32 -31.43 -35.85
CA LYS A 490 32.67 -32.00 -35.85
C LYS A 490 33.46 -31.57 -37.09
N GLU A 491 32.86 -31.65 -38.27
CA GLU A 491 33.48 -31.24 -39.54
C GLU A 491 33.78 -29.74 -39.55
N GLN A 492 32.88 -28.92 -39.02
CA GLN A 492 33.10 -27.47 -38.85
C GLN A 492 34.18 -27.16 -37.82
N LYS A 493 34.22 -27.88 -36.69
CA LYS A 493 35.25 -27.70 -35.66
C LYS A 493 36.64 -28.07 -36.18
N GLU A 494 36.74 -29.15 -36.97
CA GLU A 494 38.00 -29.59 -37.56
C GLU A 494 38.50 -28.60 -38.63
N SER A 495 37.64 -28.12 -39.53
CA SER A 495 38.08 -27.19 -40.59
C SER A 495 38.44 -25.80 -40.05
N LEU A 496 37.62 -25.22 -39.17
CA LEU A 496 37.89 -23.92 -38.55
C LEU A 496 39.05 -24.00 -37.55
N GLY A 497 39.12 -25.07 -36.76
CA GLY A 497 40.20 -25.29 -35.81
C GLY A 497 41.56 -25.39 -36.49
N GLN A 498 41.63 -26.07 -37.64
CA GLN A 498 42.86 -26.16 -38.43
C GLN A 498 43.23 -24.80 -39.07
N ALA A 499 42.25 -24.05 -39.58
CA ALA A 499 42.50 -22.73 -40.16
C ALA A 499 43.01 -21.73 -39.10
N LEU A 500 42.39 -21.70 -37.92
CA LEU A 500 42.81 -20.85 -36.81
C LEU A 500 44.21 -21.22 -36.30
N LYS A 501 44.52 -22.52 -36.20
CA LYS A 501 45.84 -22.97 -35.75
C LYS A 501 46.96 -22.60 -36.73
N ARG A 502 46.69 -22.66 -38.04
CA ARG A 502 47.65 -22.20 -39.06
C ARG A 502 47.92 -20.70 -38.93
N LEU A 503 46.89 -19.89 -38.68
CA LEU A 503 47.03 -18.45 -38.53
C LEU A 503 47.73 -18.06 -37.23
N GLU A 504 47.40 -18.73 -36.13
CA GLU A 504 48.08 -18.59 -34.85
C GLU A 504 49.59 -18.84 -35.00
N ASN A 505 49.97 -19.90 -35.71
CA ASN A 505 51.39 -20.21 -35.98
C ASN A 505 52.09 -19.12 -36.80
N VAL A 506 51.44 -18.57 -37.83
CA VAL A 506 52.01 -17.50 -38.69
C VAL A 506 52.20 -16.22 -37.89
N LEU A 507 51.21 -15.84 -37.08
CA LEU A 507 51.30 -14.66 -36.21
C LEU A 507 52.36 -14.84 -35.13
N GLN A 508 52.50 -16.04 -34.58
CA GLN A 508 53.52 -16.33 -33.57
C GLN A 508 54.94 -16.21 -34.15
N GLN A 509 55.18 -16.72 -35.36
CA GLN A 509 56.45 -16.51 -36.07
C GLN A 509 56.76 -15.03 -36.34
N ALA A 510 55.75 -14.22 -36.66
CA ALA A 510 55.95 -12.79 -36.87
C ALA A 510 56.32 -12.05 -35.56
N LEU A 511 55.75 -12.48 -34.43
CA LEU A 511 56.01 -11.90 -33.12
C LEU A 511 57.40 -12.28 -32.56
N GLU A 512 57.93 -13.45 -32.90
CA GLU A 512 59.27 -13.91 -32.49
C GLU A 512 60.41 -13.02 -33.01
N ARG A 513 60.20 -12.26 -34.09
CA ARG A 513 61.21 -11.35 -34.68
C ARG A 513 61.30 -9.98 -34.00
N ILE A 514 60.36 -9.66 -33.11
CA ILE A 514 60.26 -8.36 -32.46
C ILE A 514 61.41 -8.07 -31.48
N PRO A 515 61.85 -9.03 -30.63
CA PRO A 515 62.96 -8.78 -29.70
C PRO A 515 64.28 -8.48 -30.41
N GLU A 516 64.53 -9.12 -31.55
CA GLU A 516 65.72 -8.86 -32.39
C GLU A 516 65.70 -7.42 -32.91
N LEU A 517 64.56 -6.96 -33.44
CA LEU A 517 64.35 -5.58 -33.87
C LEU A 517 64.50 -4.58 -32.71
N GLN A 518 64.00 -4.92 -31.51
CA GLN A 518 64.16 -4.07 -30.32
C GLN A 518 65.63 -3.93 -29.90
N GLY A 519 66.40 -5.02 -29.97
CA GLY A 519 67.83 -5.01 -29.65
C GLY A 519 68.62 -4.09 -30.57
N VAL A 520 68.45 -4.25 -31.89
CA VAL A 520 69.17 -3.45 -32.89
C VAL A 520 68.82 -1.96 -32.79
N VAL A 521 67.53 -1.62 -32.56
CA VAL A 521 67.12 -0.22 -32.35
C VAL A 521 67.67 0.33 -31.03
N GLY A 522 67.77 -0.49 -29.99
CA GLY A 522 68.38 -0.10 -28.71
C GLY A 522 69.87 0.23 -28.83
N ASP A 523 70.62 -0.63 -29.53
CA ASP A 523 72.06 -0.43 -29.76
C ASP A 523 72.34 0.82 -30.61
N TRP A 524 71.48 1.10 -31.59
CA TRP A 524 71.53 2.34 -32.38
C TRP A 524 71.23 3.59 -31.50
N TRP A 525 70.37 3.45 -30.50
CA TRP A 525 69.93 4.56 -29.64
C TRP A 525 70.94 4.98 -28.57
N GLU A 526 71.92 4.15 -28.24
CA GLU A 526 72.91 4.43 -27.19
C GLU A 526 74.21 5.08 -27.73
N GLN A 527 74.23 5.53 -28.99
CA GLN A 527 75.42 6.17 -29.57
C GLN A 527 75.67 7.62 -29.09
N PRO A 528 76.93 8.03 -28.86
CA PRO A 528 77.28 9.26 -28.13
C PRO A 528 76.98 10.57 -28.88
N GLY A 529 76.76 10.53 -30.20
CA GLY A 529 76.42 11.73 -30.99
C GLY A 529 75.05 12.35 -30.63
N GLN A 530 74.19 11.61 -29.92
CA GLN A 530 72.85 12.08 -29.55
C GLN A 530 72.84 13.13 -28.44
N ALA A 531 73.86 13.19 -27.59
CA ALA A 531 73.93 14.19 -26.53
C ALA A 531 74.24 15.61 -27.06
N ALA A 532 74.74 15.74 -28.29
CA ALA A 532 75.07 17.02 -28.90
C ALA A 532 73.84 17.78 -29.44
N LEU A 533 72.70 17.11 -29.64
CA LEU A 533 71.47 17.66 -30.24
C LEU A 533 70.32 17.74 -29.23
N SER A 534 70.63 17.94 -27.95
CA SER A 534 69.70 17.85 -26.83
C SER A 534 68.55 18.88 -26.86
N GLU A 535 68.71 19.98 -27.60
CA GLU A 535 67.72 21.07 -27.68
C GLU A 535 66.94 21.11 -29.00
N GLU A 536 67.27 20.27 -29.98
CA GLU A 536 66.50 20.21 -31.23
C GLU A 536 65.21 19.39 -31.05
N LEU A 537 64.08 19.98 -31.43
CA LEU A 537 62.76 19.35 -31.40
C LEU A 537 62.49 18.66 -32.74
N CYS A 538 62.57 17.33 -32.78
CA CYS A 538 62.15 16.54 -33.94
C CYS A 538 60.66 16.19 -33.83
N GLN A 539 59.86 16.63 -34.80
CA GLN A 539 58.39 16.50 -34.79
C GLN A 539 57.74 17.05 -33.50
N GLY A 540 58.29 18.15 -32.98
CA GLY A 540 57.76 18.83 -31.80
C GLY A 540 58.07 18.14 -30.47
N LEU A 541 58.93 17.11 -30.47
CA LEU A 541 59.34 16.38 -29.26
C LEU A 541 60.85 16.44 -29.08
N SER A 542 61.29 16.62 -27.83
CA SER A 542 62.71 16.63 -27.47
C SER A 542 63.27 15.21 -27.31
N LEU A 543 64.59 15.06 -27.39
CA LEU A 543 65.26 13.77 -27.23
C LEU A 543 64.86 13.02 -25.92
N PRO A 544 64.74 13.66 -24.74
CA PRO A 544 64.25 13.00 -23.53
C PRO A 544 62.80 12.54 -23.63
N GLN A 545 61.94 13.30 -24.33
CA GLN A 545 60.54 12.93 -24.54
C GLN A 545 60.40 11.75 -25.50
N TRP A 546 61.24 11.70 -26.54
CA TRP A 546 61.35 10.54 -27.41
C TRP A 546 61.88 9.31 -26.68
N ARG A 547 62.93 9.45 -25.84
CA ARG A 547 63.41 8.37 -24.95
C ARG A 547 62.29 7.83 -24.06
N LEU A 548 61.52 8.73 -23.44
CA LEU A 548 60.41 8.33 -22.58
C LEU A 548 59.33 7.57 -23.36
N ARG A 549 58.94 8.05 -24.55
CA ARG A 549 57.97 7.38 -25.42
C ARG A 549 58.44 6.02 -25.90
N TRP A 550 59.72 5.89 -26.24
CA TRP A 550 60.31 4.61 -26.64
C TRP A 550 60.27 3.60 -25.51
N VAL A 551 60.72 3.98 -24.30
CA VAL A 551 60.65 3.12 -23.10
C VAL A 551 59.20 2.72 -22.79
N GLN A 552 58.24 3.63 -22.97
CA GLN A 552 56.81 3.32 -22.83
C GLN A 552 56.31 2.34 -23.89
N ALA A 553 56.70 2.50 -25.15
CA ALA A 553 56.28 1.64 -26.25
C ALA A 553 56.93 0.25 -26.16
N GLN A 554 58.22 0.18 -25.81
CA GLN A 554 58.92 -1.07 -25.50
C GLN A 554 58.30 -1.77 -24.29
N GLY A 555 58.00 -1.02 -23.23
CA GLY A 555 57.31 -1.54 -22.04
C GLY A 555 55.91 -2.06 -22.36
N ALA A 556 55.15 -1.36 -23.23
CA ALA A 556 53.85 -1.81 -23.70
C ALA A 556 53.94 -3.12 -24.50
N LEU A 557 54.95 -3.25 -25.39
CA LEU A 557 55.19 -4.52 -26.08
C LEU A 557 55.61 -5.65 -25.14
N GLN A 558 56.50 -5.39 -24.18
CA GLN A 558 56.93 -6.41 -23.22
C GLN A 558 55.79 -6.88 -22.31
N HIS A 559 54.87 -5.97 -21.96
CA HIS A 559 53.64 -6.32 -21.24
C HIS A 559 52.65 -7.15 -22.08
N LEU A 560 52.71 -7.07 -23.41
CA LEU A 560 51.89 -7.85 -24.34
C LEU A 560 52.54 -9.19 -24.76
N CYS A 561 53.85 -9.35 -24.52
CA CYS A 561 54.61 -10.58 -24.76
C CYS A 561 54.55 -11.59 -23.60
N ARG A 562 54.27 -11.13 -22.36
CA ARG A 562 53.95 -11.99 -21.20
C ARG A 562 52.49 -12.42 -21.25
#